data_AF-A0AAD6YP94-F1
#
_entry.id   AF-A0AAD6YP94-F1
#
_cell.length_a   1.000
_cell.length_b   1.000
_cell.length_c   1.000
_cell.angle_alpha   90.00
_cell.angle_beta   90.00
_cell.angle_gamma   90.00
#
_symmetry.space_group_name_H-M   'P 1'
#
loop_
_entity.id
_entity.type
_entity.pdbx_description
1 polymer ?
#
loop_
_entity_poly.entity_id
_entity_poly.type
_entity_poly.pdbx_seq_one_letter_code
_entity_poly.pdbx_strand_id
1 'polypeptide(L)'
;QPKERRKRVGGHDSSVKLVKRQFAVQDNAVEHVQVGDAAGRSAADVLCSMDEESHTSGLKKKEKQQLKRDALLQRLEPNHSPYSKSHTRRLKRKANEQLAGVSLDDMQLALAAVDDASGSVHIPPQAITEEQPDLTHKMPKLKPRSTQIGEGKGVPLSKTQRQRALQLEKLRHPLILANAEFSSNPFQTIRIHAQNTLLQHSSKQ
;
A
#
# COMPACT_ATOMS: atom_id res chain seq x y z
N GLN A 1 -30.56 25.99 -49.01
CA GLN A 1 -30.68 24.60 -48.51
C GLN A 1 -30.59 24.61 -46.99
N PRO A 2 -31.50 23.97 -46.23
CA PRO A 2 -31.50 24.06 -44.78
C PRO A 2 -30.51 23.04 -44.16
N LYS A 3 -29.80 23.48 -43.11
CA LYS A 3 -28.71 22.75 -42.45
C LYS A 3 -29.23 21.56 -41.62
N GLU A 4 -28.55 20.43 -41.75
CA GLU A 4 -28.81 19.18 -41.05
C GLU A 4 -28.63 19.31 -39.53
N ARG A 5 -29.64 18.87 -38.75
CA ARG A 5 -29.62 18.92 -37.27
C ARG A 5 -28.99 17.64 -36.72
N ARG A 6 -27.88 17.79 -35.98
CA ARG A 6 -27.26 16.71 -35.19
C ARG A 6 -28.27 16.12 -34.17
N LYS A 7 -28.55 14.83 -34.27
CA LYS A 7 -29.29 14.07 -33.26
C LYS A 7 -28.41 13.88 -32.01
N ARG A 8 -28.96 14.18 -30.83
CA ARG A 8 -28.34 13.83 -29.54
C ARG A 8 -28.53 12.33 -29.31
N VAL A 9 -27.44 11.57 -29.38
CA VAL A 9 -27.38 10.17 -28.93
C VAL A 9 -26.49 10.14 -27.71
N GLY A 10 -26.99 9.56 -26.61
CA GLY A 10 -26.22 9.36 -25.39
C GLY A 10 -27.07 9.61 -24.15
N GLY A 11 -27.97 8.67 -23.86
CA GLY A 11 -28.62 8.58 -22.56
C GLY A 11 -27.57 8.46 -21.46
N HIS A 12 -27.84 9.08 -20.32
CA HIS A 12 -26.94 9.06 -19.18
C HIS A 12 -26.79 7.62 -18.67
N ASP A 13 -25.56 7.10 -18.69
CA ASP A 13 -25.22 5.89 -17.95
C ASP A 13 -25.36 6.19 -16.45
N SER A 14 -26.19 5.41 -15.75
CA SER A 14 -26.37 5.51 -14.30
C SER A 14 -25.02 5.34 -13.58
N SER A 15 -24.56 6.39 -12.89
CA SER A 15 -23.20 6.49 -12.34
C SER A 15 -22.95 5.69 -11.06
N VAL A 16 -23.89 4.84 -10.63
CA VAL A 16 -23.79 4.12 -9.36
C VAL A 16 -23.61 2.63 -9.65
N LYS A 17 -22.35 2.22 -9.86
CA LYS A 17 -21.99 0.81 -9.73
C LYS A 17 -21.95 0.51 -8.24
N LEU A 18 -22.99 -0.15 -7.73
CA LEU A 18 -22.99 -0.68 -6.37
C LEU A 18 -21.74 -1.56 -6.21
N VAL A 19 -20.84 -1.15 -5.32
CA VAL A 19 -19.67 -1.93 -4.95
C VAL A 19 -20.18 -3.29 -4.49
N LYS A 20 -19.72 -4.36 -5.16
CA LYS A 20 -19.98 -5.74 -4.71
C LYS A 20 -19.53 -5.81 -3.25
N ARG A 21 -20.49 -5.93 -2.32
CA ARG A 21 -20.20 -6.20 -0.92
C ARG A 21 -19.42 -7.51 -0.89
N GLN A 22 -18.10 -7.41 -0.76
CA GLN A 22 -17.30 -8.53 -0.31
C GLN A 22 -17.61 -8.65 1.18
N PHE A 23 -18.36 -9.68 1.54
CA PHE A 23 -18.42 -10.10 2.93
C PHE A 23 -17.00 -10.50 3.31
N ALA A 24 -16.30 -9.65 4.05
CA ALA A 24 -15.11 -10.05 4.76
C ALA A 24 -15.61 -10.90 5.94
N VAL A 25 -15.90 -12.17 5.66
CA VAL A 25 -15.92 -13.19 6.71
C VAL A 25 -14.46 -13.30 7.13
N GLN A 26 -14.16 -12.92 8.37
CA GLN A 26 -12.82 -13.10 8.91
C GLN A 26 -12.53 -14.61 8.89
N ASP A 27 -11.34 -15.03 8.46
CA ASP A 27 -10.98 -16.46 8.46
C ASP A 27 -11.03 -17.08 9.87
N ASN A 28 -11.00 -16.25 10.93
CA ASN A 28 -11.19 -16.64 12.32
C ASN A 28 -12.67 -16.89 12.72
N ALA A 29 -13.64 -16.65 11.83
CA ALA A 29 -15.08 -16.80 12.09
C ALA A 29 -15.71 -17.99 11.35
N VAL A 30 -14.93 -18.77 10.60
CA VAL A 30 -15.40 -20.01 9.99
C VAL A 30 -14.94 -21.16 10.87
N GLU A 31 -15.79 -21.57 11.81
CA GLU A 31 -15.60 -22.81 12.54
C GLU A 31 -15.72 -23.98 11.56
N HIS A 32 -14.68 -24.81 11.50
CA HIS A 32 -14.67 -26.00 10.66
C HIS A 32 -15.53 -27.06 11.33
N VAL A 33 -16.85 -27.02 11.07
CA VAL A 33 -17.78 -28.01 11.60
C VAL A 33 -17.52 -29.35 10.89
N GLN A 34 -17.04 -30.35 11.61
CA GLN A 34 -16.95 -31.72 11.10
C GLN A 34 -18.35 -32.29 10.99
N VAL A 35 -18.78 -32.57 9.76
CA VAL A 35 -20.10 -33.14 9.46
C VAL A 35 -20.14 -34.58 9.99
N GLY A 36 -20.65 -34.76 11.21
CA GLY A 36 -20.77 -36.07 11.86
C GLY A 36 -20.60 -36.04 13.39
N ASP A 37 -19.90 -35.05 13.94
CA ASP A 37 -19.60 -35.00 15.39
C ASP A 37 -20.83 -34.85 16.28
N ALA A 38 -21.90 -34.23 15.76
CA ALA A 38 -23.15 -34.04 16.49
C ALA A 38 -24.18 -35.16 16.27
N ALA A 39 -23.87 -36.20 15.49
CA ALA A 39 -24.85 -37.24 15.12
C ALA A 39 -25.37 -38.05 16.32
N GLY A 40 -24.61 -38.10 17.43
CA GLY A 40 -25.00 -38.75 18.68
C GLY A 40 -25.52 -37.82 19.78
N ARG A 41 -25.52 -36.50 19.58
CA ARG A 41 -25.97 -35.54 20.58
C ARG A 41 -27.48 -35.36 20.51
N SER A 42 -28.13 -35.39 21.68
CA SER A 42 -29.55 -35.04 21.77
C SER A 42 -29.74 -33.56 21.42
N ALA A 43 -30.83 -33.23 20.72
CA ALA A 43 -31.14 -31.86 20.34
C ALA A 43 -31.19 -30.91 21.55
N ALA A 44 -31.60 -31.40 22.73
CA ALA A 44 -31.60 -30.62 23.96
C ALA A 44 -30.18 -30.23 24.42
N ASP A 45 -29.21 -31.12 24.22
CA ASP A 45 -27.81 -30.94 24.61
C ASP A 45 -27.13 -29.91 23.69
N VAL A 46 -27.47 -29.94 22.39
CA VAL A 46 -27.03 -28.94 21.41
C VAL A 46 -27.58 -27.56 21.76
N LEU A 47 -28.87 -27.48 22.12
CA LEU A 47 -29.49 -26.21 22.52
C LEU A 47 -28.86 -25.63 23.80
N CYS A 48 -28.58 -26.47 24.82
CA CYS A 48 -27.89 -26.02 26.03
C CYS A 48 -26.47 -25.52 25.77
N SER A 49 -25.72 -26.16 24.87
CA SER A 49 -24.35 -25.72 24.54
C SER A 49 -24.29 -24.35 23.85
N MET A 50 -25.30 -24.01 23.03
CA MET A 50 -25.39 -22.70 22.37
C MET A 50 -25.78 -21.57 23.34
N ASP A 51 -26.58 -21.89 24.37
CA ASP A 51 -26.97 -20.90 25.39
C ASP A 51 -25.78 -20.49 26.28
N GLU A 52 -24.88 -21.43 26.61
CA GLU A 52 -23.66 -21.18 27.41
C GLU A 52 -22.60 -20.34 26.66
N GLU A 53 -22.47 -20.49 25.33
CA GLU A 53 -21.54 -19.67 24.52
C GLU A 53 -22.09 -18.26 24.22
N SER A 54 -23.40 -18.05 24.43
CA SER A 54 -24.08 -16.78 24.18
C SER A 54 -24.11 -15.84 25.39
N HIS A 55 -23.20 -16.00 26.35
CA HIS A 55 -22.91 -14.99 27.36
C HIS A 55 -22.23 -13.73 26.76
N THR A 56 -22.83 -13.15 25.72
CA THR A 56 -22.83 -11.70 25.60
C THR A 56 -23.52 -11.18 26.85
N SER A 57 -22.71 -10.81 27.84
CA SER A 57 -23.14 -10.19 29.09
C SER A 57 -24.36 -9.31 28.80
N GLY A 58 -25.52 -9.70 29.33
CA GLY A 58 -26.78 -9.01 29.16
C GLY A 58 -26.70 -7.65 29.85
N LEU A 59 -25.95 -6.72 29.26
CA LEU A 59 -25.74 -5.39 29.81
C LEU A 59 -27.11 -4.80 30.07
N LYS A 60 -27.33 -4.37 31.30
CA LYS A 60 -28.60 -3.78 31.72
C LYS A 60 -28.88 -2.62 30.77
N LYS A 61 -30.16 -2.36 30.45
CA LYS A 61 -30.54 -1.27 29.53
C LYS A 61 -29.89 0.07 29.91
N LYS A 62 -29.70 0.30 31.21
CA LYS A 62 -28.98 1.44 31.79
C LYS A 62 -27.50 1.47 31.41
N GLU A 63 -26.79 0.35 31.50
CA GLU A 63 -25.38 0.23 31.11
C GLU A 63 -25.22 0.46 29.60
N LYS A 64 -26.09 -0.14 28.77
CA LYS A 64 -26.08 0.13 27.32
C LYS A 64 -26.33 1.61 27.01
N GLN A 65 -27.20 2.27 27.75
CA GLN A 65 -27.46 3.71 27.59
C GLN A 65 -26.28 4.57 28.04
N GLN A 66 -25.61 4.20 29.13
CA GLN A 66 -24.38 4.85 29.60
C GLN A 66 -23.26 4.69 28.56
N LEU A 67 -23.02 3.47 28.08
CA LEU A 67 -22.03 3.19 27.03
C LEU A 67 -22.28 4.01 25.75
N LYS A 68 -23.56 4.15 25.35
CA LYS A 68 -23.95 5.01 24.22
C LYS A 68 -23.68 6.48 24.50
N ARG A 69 -24.01 6.95 25.71
CA ARG A 69 -23.77 8.34 26.12
C ARG A 69 -22.27 8.63 26.16
N ASP A 70 -21.47 7.74 26.73
CA ASP A 70 -20.04 7.90 26.87
C ASP A 70 -19.35 7.85 25.50
N ALA A 71 -19.77 6.94 24.60
CA ALA A 71 -19.30 6.91 23.22
C ALA A 71 -19.69 8.18 22.43
N LEU A 72 -20.88 8.73 22.68
CA LEU A 72 -21.32 9.99 22.09
C LEU A 72 -20.47 11.16 22.63
N LEU A 73 -20.21 11.21 23.94
CA LEU A 73 -19.35 12.21 24.55
C LEU A 73 -17.93 12.10 24.02
N GLN A 74 -17.35 10.90 23.87
CA GLN A 74 -16.03 10.70 23.27
C GLN A 74 -15.96 11.14 21.79
N ARG A 75 -17.07 11.05 21.07
CA ARG A 75 -17.20 11.51 19.69
C ARG A 75 -17.38 13.04 19.60
N LEU A 76 -18.09 13.62 20.55
CA LEU A 76 -18.35 15.07 20.66
C LEU A 76 -17.19 15.81 21.30
N GLU A 77 -16.48 15.16 22.21
CA GLU A 77 -15.18 15.60 22.70
C GLU A 77 -14.35 15.82 21.45
N PRO A 78 -13.96 17.07 21.19
CA PRO A 78 -13.18 17.37 20.04
C PRO A 78 -11.84 16.67 20.25
N ASN A 79 -11.68 15.49 19.66
CA ASN A 79 -10.40 14.90 19.28
C ASN A 79 -9.65 15.80 18.27
N HIS A 80 -10.04 17.07 18.16
CA HIS A 80 -9.15 18.15 17.81
C HIS A 80 -8.09 18.21 18.91
N SER A 81 -7.05 17.38 18.76
CA SER A 81 -5.71 17.73 19.25
C SER A 81 -5.60 19.24 19.12
N PRO A 82 -5.28 20.00 20.18
CA PRO A 82 -5.37 21.47 20.21
C PRO A 82 -4.64 22.16 19.04
N TYR A 83 -3.81 21.40 18.35
CA TYR A 83 -3.13 21.78 17.15
C TYR A 83 -3.78 21.26 15.87
N SER A 84 -3.77 22.12 14.86
CA SER A 84 -4.23 21.83 13.50
C SER A 84 -3.66 20.53 12.90
N LYS A 85 -4.34 20.00 11.87
CA LYS A 85 -3.90 18.86 11.06
C LYS A 85 -2.44 18.98 10.55
N SER A 86 -1.97 20.21 10.32
CA SER A 86 -0.58 20.51 9.94
C SER A 86 0.40 20.16 11.05
N HIS A 87 0.07 20.48 12.30
CA HIS A 87 0.90 20.15 13.46
C HIS A 87 0.98 18.65 13.70
N THR A 88 -0.16 17.94 13.62
CA THR A 88 -0.16 16.47 13.73
C THR A 88 0.73 15.83 12.64
N ARG A 89 0.72 16.37 11.42
CA ARG A 89 1.63 15.94 10.34
C ARG A 89 3.09 16.25 10.65
N ARG A 90 3.40 17.39 11.27
CA ARG A 90 4.77 17.74 11.71
C ARG A 90 5.25 16.81 12.82
N LEU A 91 4.42 16.52 13.82
CA LEU A 91 4.75 15.57 14.89
C LEU A 91 5.01 14.17 14.33
N LYS A 92 4.16 13.69 13.41
CA LYS A 92 4.38 12.39 12.75
C LYS A 92 5.67 12.36 11.92
N ARG A 93 6.02 13.46 11.24
CA ARG A 93 7.29 13.55 10.50
C ARG A 93 8.48 13.51 11.45
N LYS A 94 8.47 14.32 12.52
CA LYS A 94 9.53 14.31 13.54
C LYS A 94 9.69 12.93 14.18
N ALA A 95 8.59 12.27 14.55
CA ALA A 95 8.63 10.92 15.12
C ALA A 95 9.18 9.90 14.11
N ASN A 96 8.75 9.96 12.85
CA ASN A 96 9.28 9.08 11.81
C ASN A 96 10.75 9.36 11.49
N GLU A 97 11.20 10.62 11.56
CA GLU A 97 12.60 11.01 11.40
C GLU A 97 13.46 10.48 12.57
N GLN A 98 12.94 10.49 13.79
CA GLN A 98 13.60 9.90 14.98
C GLN A 98 13.70 8.37 14.88
N LEU A 99 12.71 7.69 14.29
CA LEU A 99 12.73 6.23 14.13
C LEU A 99 13.55 5.78 12.91
N ALA A 100 13.53 6.55 11.81
CA ALA A 100 14.24 6.22 10.58
C ALA A 100 15.70 6.69 10.60
N GLY A 101 16.01 7.74 11.36
CA GLY A 101 17.37 8.10 11.74
C GLY A 101 17.59 7.59 13.16
N VAL A 102 17.96 6.31 13.28
CA VAL A 102 18.38 5.70 14.55
C VAL A 102 19.21 6.72 15.31
N SER A 103 18.65 7.26 16.39
CA SER A 103 19.33 8.29 17.16
C SER A 103 20.62 7.66 17.66
N LEU A 104 21.75 8.39 17.56
CA LEU A 104 23.02 7.87 18.07
C LEU A 104 22.90 7.48 19.56
N ASP A 105 22.00 8.13 20.30
CA ASP A 105 21.63 7.77 21.67
C ASP A 105 21.00 6.37 21.77
N ASP A 106 20.01 6.03 20.92
CA ASP A 106 19.41 4.69 20.94
C ASP A 106 20.42 3.61 20.53
N MET A 107 21.34 3.92 19.60
CA MET A 107 22.46 3.02 19.29
C MET A 107 23.43 2.88 20.46
N GLN A 108 23.77 3.97 21.14
CA GLN A 108 24.63 3.91 22.32
C GLN A 108 23.98 3.12 23.46
N LEU A 109 22.67 3.26 23.65
CA LEU A 109 21.92 2.52 24.65
C LEU A 109 21.80 1.03 24.29
N ALA A 110 21.56 0.71 23.02
CA ALA A 110 21.55 -0.66 22.53
C ALA A 110 22.94 -1.31 22.58
N LEU A 111 23.99 -0.55 22.26
CA LEU A 111 25.38 -1.03 22.35
C LEU A 111 25.78 -1.26 23.80
N ALA A 112 25.44 -0.37 24.73
CA ALA A 112 25.69 -0.57 26.16
C ALA A 112 24.98 -1.84 26.69
N ALA A 113 23.73 -2.08 26.26
CA ALA A 113 22.99 -3.29 26.62
C ALA A 113 23.59 -4.58 26.02
N VAL A 114 24.27 -4.49 24.87
CA VAL A 114 24.98 -5.62 24.25
C VAL A 114 26.36 -5.83 24.87
N ASP A 115 27.06 -4.76 25.27
CA ASP A 115 28.37 -4.81 25.92
C ASP A 115 28.25 -5.44 27.32
N ASP A 116 27.19 -5.12 28.06
CA ASP A 116 26.85 -5.79 29.33
C ASP A 116 26.45 -7.27 29.15
N ALA A 117 26.07 -7.69 27.94
CA ALA A 117 25.63 -9.06 27.64
C ALA A 117 26.69 -9.93 26.94
N SER A 118 27.84 -9.40 26.55
CA SER A 118 28.84 -10.11 25.72
C SER A 118 30.14 -10.44 26.47
N GLY A 119 29.99 -11.07 27.64
CA GLY A 119 31.00 -12.00 28.12
C GLY A 119 30.92 -13.32 27.34
N SER A 120 31.90 -13.56 26.46
CA SER A 120 32.24 -14.88 25.86
C SER A 120 31.35 -15.40 24.72
N VAL A 121 31.93 -15.50 23.51
CA VAL A 121 32.16 -16.74 22.74
C VAL A 121 32.30 -16.41 21.24
N HIS A 122 33.44 -16.81 20.70
CA HIS A 122 33.88 -16.72 19.32
C HIS A 122 33.32 -17.90 18.50
N ILE A 123 32.66 -17.67 17.35
CA ILE A 123 32.29 -18.72 16.36
C ILE A 123 32.41 -18.16 14.90
N PRO A 124 33.04 -18.88 13.95
CA PRO A 124 33.48 -18.37 12.63
C PRO A 124 32.41 -18.49 11.51
N PRO A 125 32.64 -17.97 10.28
CA PRO A 125 31.60 -17.82 9.26
C PRO A 125 31.41 -19.10 8.43
N GLN A 126 30.17 -19.56 8.25
CA GLN A 126 29.83 -20.65 7.34
C GLN A 126 28.92 -20.20 6.19
N ALA A 127 29.44 -20.47 4.99
CA ALA A 127 28.82 -20.86 3.72
C ALA A 127 27.34 -20.57 3.44
N ILE A 128 27.14 -19.82 2.36
CA ILE A 128 25.89 -19.56 1.65
C ILE A 128 25.49 -20.85 0.90
N THR A 129 24.34 -21.42 1.24
CA THR A 129 23.72 -22.52 0.49
C THR A 129 22.81 -21.92 -0.59
N GLU A 130 23.13 -22.21 -1.85
CA GLU A 130 22.29 -21.92 -3.01
C GLU A 130 21.15 -22.94 -3.08
N GLU A 131 19.90 -22.50 -2.93
CA GLU A 131 18.74 -23.30 -3.32
C GLU A 131 18.16 -22.80 -4.65
N GLN A 132 18.08 -23.73 -5.60
CA GLN A 132 17.44 -23.59 -6.90
C GLN A 132 15.93 -23.33 -6.76
N PRO A 133 15.30 -22.62 -7.72
CA PRO A 133 13.89 -22.80 -7.97
C PRO A 133 13.62 -23.54 -9.29
N ASP A 134 12.79 -24.55 -9.14
CA ASP A 134 12.18 -25.43 -10.14
C ASP A 134 11.69 -24.76 -11.42
N LEU A 135 11.92 -25.50 -12.50
CA LEU A 135 11.41 -25.31 -13.85
C LEU A 135 9.89 -25.55 -13.88
N THR A 136 9.09 -24.48 -13.94
CA THR A 136 7.71 -24.59 -14.44
C THR A 136 7.37 -23.46 -15.43
N HIS A 137 6.88 -23.90 -16.60
CA HIS A 137 6.57 -23.17 -17.82
C HIS A 137 5.97 -21.77 -17.63
N LYS A 138 6.60 -20.74 -18.22
CA LYS A 138 5.96 -19.45 -18.51
C LYS A 138 6.30 -18.99 -19.93
N MET A 139 5.24 -18.82 -20.72
CA MET A 139 5.24 -18.31 -22.09
C MET A 139 6.07 -17.02 -22.24
N PRO A 140 6.68 -16.77 -23.42
CA PRO A 140 7.48 -15.57 -23.64
C PRO A 140 6.57 -14.34 -23.57
N LYS A 141 6.67 -13.59 -22.48
CA LYS A 141 6.03 -12.27 -22.36
C LYS A 141 6.74 -11.32 -23.32
N LEU A 142 5.99 -10.82 -24.30
CA LEU A 142 6.42 -9.77 -25.21
C LEU A 142 6.98 -8.59 -24.41
N LYS A 143 8.16 -8.11 -24.79
CA LYS A 143 8.80 -6.96 -24.18
C LYS A 143 7.88 -5.74 -24.34
N PRO A 144 7.47 -5.06 -23.25
CA PRO A 144 6.66 -3.85 -23.39
C PRO A 144 7.48 -2.82 -24.17
N ARG A 145 6.84 -2.19 -25.17
CA ARG A 145 7.45 -1.10 -25.93
C ARG A 145 7.88 -0.01 -24.95
N SER A 146 9.12 0.47 -25.11
CA SER A 146 9.81 1.39 -24.19
C SER A 146 9.16 2.76 -24.02
N THR A 147 8.00 3.01 -24.64
CA THR A 147 7.27 4.27 -24.59
C THR A 147 5.96 4.19 -23.81
N GLN A 148 5.60 3.03 -23.26
CA GLN A 148 4.31 2.85 -22.58
C GLN A 148 4.48 2.99 -21.05
N ILE A 149 4.49 4.23 -20.57
CA ILE A 149 4.41 4.53 -19.13
C ILE A 149 2.96 4.39 -18.70
N GLY A 150 2.67 3.40 -17.85
CA GLY A 150 1.39 3.26 -17.16
C GLY A 150 0.21 2.99 -18.10
N GLU A 151 -0.06 1.73 -18.40
CA GLU A 151 -1.34 1.33 -18.98
C GLU A 151 -2.49 1.70 -18.02
N GLY A 152 -3.12 2.85 -18.26
CA GLY A 152 -4.45 3.19 -17.75
C GLY A 152 -4.59 3.61 -16.28
N LYS A 153 -5.48 4.59 -16.08
CA LYS A 153 -6.26 4.86 -14.84
C LYS A 153 -5.50 4.78 -13.51
N GLY A 154 -4.43 5.55 -13.36
CA GLY A 154 -3.86 5.85 -12.03
C GLY A 154 -3.23 4.67 -11.28
N VAL A 155 -2.95 3.54 -11.97
CA VAL A 155 -2.21 2.43 -11.37
C VAL A 155 -0.72 2.81 -11.29
N PRO A 156 -0.11 2.86 -10.09
CA PRO A 156 1.30 3.18 -9.97
C PRO A 156 2.18 2.08 -10.55
N LEU A 157 3.37 2.44 -11.03
CA LEU A 157 4.38 1.48 -11.49
C LEU A 157 4.67 0.43 -10.40
N SER A 158 4.89 -0.81 -10.84
CA SER A 158 5.27 -1.91 -9.93
C SER A 158 6.58 -1.58 -9.21
N LYS A 159 6.83 -2.20 -8.04
CA LYS A 159 8.04 -1.94 -7.25
C LYS A 159 9.32 -2.16 -8.06
N THR A 160 9.37 -3.25 -8.83
CA THR A 160 10.52 -3.59 -9.69
C THR A 160 10.68 -2.62 -10.85
N GLN A 161 9.58 -2.19 -11.47
CA GLN A 161 9.61 -1.18 -12.53
C GLN A 161 10.09 0.18 -12.00
N ARG A 162 9.64 0.58 -10.81
CA ARG A 162 10.09 1.81 -10.14
C ARG A 162 11.57 1.75 -9.81
N GLN A 163 12.07 0.63 -9.30
CA GLN A 163 13.49 0.44 -9.01
C GLN A 163 14.35 0.52 -10.27
N ARG A 164 13.91 -0.12 -11.37
CA ARG A 164 14.59 -0.03 -12.67
C ARG A 164 14.59 1.41 -13.21
N ALA A 165 13.46 2.11 -13.13
CA ALA A 165 13.38 3.51 -13.52
C ALA A 165 14.32 4.40 -12.70
N LEU A 166 14.38 4.20 -11.37
CA LEU A 166 15.30 4.94 -10.50
C LEU A 166 16.77 4.63 -10.83
N GLN A 167 17.12 3.39 -11.12
CA GLN A 167 18.48 3.02 -11.52
C GLN A 167 18.87 3.68 -12.85
N LEU A 168 17.96 3.70 -13.82
CA LEU A 168 18.19 4.38 -15.10
C LEU A 168 18.39 5.89 -14.89
N GLU A 169 17.52 6.53 -14.11
CA GLU A 169 17.65 7.97 -13.83
C GLU A 169 18.92 8.32 -13.06
N LYS A 170 19.38 7.46 -12.14
CA LYS A 170 20.68 7.62 -11.48
C LYS A 170 21.85 7.68 -12.47
N LEU A 171 21.81 6.84 -13.51
CA LEU A 171 22.85 6.84 -14.55
C LEU A 171 22.69 8.03 -15.52
N ARG A 172 21.44 8.42 -15.80
CA ARG A 172 21.13 9.50 -16.74
C ARG A 172 21.48 10.89 -16.20
N HIS A 173 21.17 11.14 -14.93
CA HIS A 173 21.33 12.45 -14.31
C HIS A 173 22.73 13.07 -14.44
N PRO A 174 23.85 12.37 -14.14
CA PRO A 174 25.18 12.94 -14.32
C PRO A 174 25.50 13.25 -15.79
N LEU A 175 24.98 12.46 -16.74
CA LEU A 175 25.19 12.71 -18.17
C LEU A 175 24.48 13.98 -18.65
N ILE A 176 23.30 14.28 -18.09
CA ILE A 176 22.59 15.53 -18.36
C ILE A 176 23.38 16.71 -17.81
N LEU A 177 23.88 16.60 -16.56
CA LEU A 177 24.64 17.68 -15.92
C LEU A 177 26.02 17.91 -16.56
N ALA A 178 26.62 16.89 -17.16
CA ALA A 178 27.88 17.02 -17.87
C ALA A 178 27.76 17.86 -19.17
N ASN A 179 26.53 18.06 -19.70
CA ASN A 179 26.32 18.85 -20.89
C ASN A 179 26.32 20.36 -20.58
N ALA A 180 27.32 21.08 -21.09
CA ALA A 180 27.48 22.51 -20.90
C ALA A 180 26.29 23.33 -21.43
N GLU A 181 25.66 22.90 -22.53
CA GLU A 181 24.48 23.57 -23.08
C GLU A 181 23.28 23.44 -22.15
N PHE A 182 23.13 22.29 -21.50
CA PHE A 182 22.05 22.05 -20.55
C PHE A 182 22.24 22.88 -19.27
N SER A 183 23.49 23.03 -18.81
CA SER A 183 23.81 23.87 -17.65
C SER A 183 23.62 25.37 -17.92
N SER A 184 23.82 25.84 -19.16
CA SER A 184 23.66 27.25 -19.51
C SER A 184 22.20 27.63 -19.78
N ASN A 185 21.46 26.81 -20.55
CA ASN A 185 20.05 27.03 -20.83
C ASN A 185 19.27 25.72 -21.02
N PRO A 186 18.72 25.13 -19.94
CA PRO A 186 18.08 23.82 -20.01
C PRO A 186 16.84 23.83 -20.90
N PHE A 187 16.07 24.92 -20.92
CA PHE A 187 14.84 25.02 -21.73
C PHE A 187 15.15 25.08 -23.22
N GLN A 188 16.22 25.77 -23.62
CA GLN A 188 16.65 25.83 -25.01
C GLN A 188 17.16 24.46 -25.47
N THR A 189 17.97 23.77 -24.67
CA THR A 189 18.45 22.41 -24.98
C THR A 189 17.30 21.43 -25.12
N ILE A 190 16.30 21.48 -24.23
CA ILE A 190 15.09 20.64 -24.33
C ILE A 190 14.32 20.95 -25.62
N ARG A 191 14.16 22.23 -25.99
CA ARG A 191 13.48 22.64 -27.22
C ARG A 191 14.17 22.10 -28.46
N ILE A 192 15.50 22.24 -28.54
CA ILE A 192 16.32 21.74 -29.66
C ILE A 192 16.25 20.21 -29.74
N HIS A 193 16.40 19.52 -28.60
CA HIS A 193 16.29 18.06 -28.54
C HIS A 193 14.93 17.56 -29.04
N ALA A 194 13.84 18.21 -28.63
CA ALA A 194 12.50 17.88 -29.08
C ALA A 194 12.33 18.11 -30.59
N GLN A 195 12.81 19.24 -31.12
CA GLN A 195 12.80 19.51 -32.57
C GLN A 195 13.55 18.43 -33.35
N ASN A 196 14.75 18.07 -32.92
CA ASN A 196 15.55 17.01 -33.54
C ASN A 196 14.85 15.66 -33.48
N THR A 197 14.20 15.35 -32.36
CA THR A 197 13.45 14.09 -32.18
C THR A 197 12.24 14.03 -33.11
N LEU A 198 11.48 15.13 -33.25
CA LEU A 198 10.36 15.20 -34.19
C LEU A 198 10.79 14.99 -35.64
N LEU A 199 11.91 15.60 -36.06
CA LEU A 199 12.47 15.43 -37.41
C LEU A 199 12.82 13.96 -37.70
N GLN A 200 13.43 13.27 -36.75
CA GLN A 200 13.81 11.85 -36.85
C GLN A 200 12.61 10.90 -36.91
N HIS A 201 11.49 11.28 -36.30
CA HIS A 201 10.25 10.49 -36.37
C HIS A 201 9.44 10.79 -37.63
N SER A 202 9.49 12.02 -38.15
CA SER A 202 8.85 12.37 -39.42
C SER A 202 9.52 11.74 -40.64
N SER A 203 10.84 11.50 -40.61
CA SER A 203 11.58 10.89 -41.71
C SER A 203 11.48 9.36 -41.77
N LYS A 204 10.80 8.73 -40.80
CA LYS A 204 10.63 7.27 -40.70
C LYS A 204 9.19 6.81 -41.00
N GLN A 205 8.37 7.69 -41.58
CA GLN A 205 7.06 7.36 -42.14
C GLN A 205 7.12 7.14 -43.65
#